data_AF-A0A750JCY8-F1
#
_entry.id   AF-A0A750JCY8-F1
#
_cell.length_a   1.000
_cell.length_b   1.000
_cell.length_c   1.000
_cell.angle_alpha   90.00
_cell.angle_beta   90.00
_cell.angle_gamma   90.00
#
_symmetry.space_group_name_H-M   'P 1'
#
loop_
_entity.id
_entity.type
_entity.pdbx_description
1 polymer ?
#
loop_
_entity_poly.entity_id
_entity_poly.type
_entity_poly.pdbx_seq_one_letter_code
_entity_poly.pdbx_strand_id
1 'polypeptide(L)'
;GTAFTAELAAGDFIVVTVGGIPYTLPVKAVNNNTSLTLVSVYTGPTQSGAAWSAVPRVALNMVTAALVAQSAEALRGLNYDKQNWQSIFSGTGNITVKLPDGSAWNGPAWNGITTELNKKANASDLGSAASKNTGLNSGDIMTVGSFGIGAKDGAYAFEVNDFGAVQVAMSGSGLRTYRNNGFLGDGDQSIAQYSPTIWVGTGDTWASLSLPYSPAGKIAVASGSESSGRMVVRLL
;
A
#
# COMPACT_ATOMS: atom_id res chain seq x y z
N GLY A 1 -59.13 -33.18 -5.04
CA GLY A 1 -60.11 -34.28 -5.00
C GLY A 1 -60.24 -34.71 -3.56
N THR A 2 -61.01 -35.75 -3.27
CA THR A 2 -61.30 -36.14 -1.87
C THR A 2 -61.03 -37.61 -1.59
N ALA A 3 -60.38 -38.32 -2.51
CA ALA A 3 -60.10 -39.74 -2.36
C ALA A 3 -58.64 -39.98 -1.95
N PHE A 4 -58.42 -40.62 -0.80
CA PHE A 4 -57.08 -40.95 -0.32
C PHE A 4 -56.26 -41.76 -1.31
N THR A 5 -56.89 -42.66 -2.08
CA THR A 5 -56.22 -43.49 -3.09
C THR A 5 -55.65 -42.72 -4.27
N ALA A 6 -56.15 -41.51 -4.55
CA ALA A 6 -55.71 -40.69 -5.68
C ALA A 6 -54.58 -39.72 -5.29
N GLU A 7 -54.49 -39.35 -4.01
CA GLU A 7 -53.66 -38.22 -3.56
C GLU A 7 -52.63 -38.61 -2.49
N LEU A 8 -52.73 -39.81 -1.91
CA LEU A 8 -51.82 -40.31 -0.89
C LEU A 8 -51.28 -41.69 -1.26
N ALA A 9 -50.00 -41.91 -0.96
CA ALA A 9 -49.37 -43.23 -0.93
C ALA A 9 -48.81 -43.55 0.46
N ALA A 10 -48.50 -44.82 0.70
CA ALA A 10 -47.79 -45.23 1.90
C ALA A 10 -46.45 -44.47 2.03
N GLY A 11 -46.21 -43.88 3.20
CA GLY A 11 -45.04 -43.05 3.51
C GLY A 11 -45.27 -41.54 3.34
N ASP A 12 -46.36 -41.12 2.70
CA ASP A 12 -46.77 -39.70 2.66
C ASP A 12 -47.36 -39.27 4.00
N PHE A 13 -47.60 -37.97 4.15
CA PHE A 13 -48.23 -37.40 5.33
C PHE A 13 -49.58 -36.80 4.97
N ILE A 14 -50.55 -36.94 5.87
CA ILE A 14 -51.82 -36.23 5.79
C ILE A 14 -51.84 -35.15 6.88
N VAL A 15 -52.11 -33.91 6.48
CA VAL A 15 -52.27 -32.77 7.39
C VAL A 15 -53.76 -32.48 7.53
N VAL A 16 -54.26 -32.47 8.76
CA VAL A 16 -55.68 -32.23 9.07
C VAL A 16 -55.80 -31.31 10.28
N THR A 17 -56.74 -30.37 10.25
CA THR A 17 -57.04 -29.53 11.41
C THR A 17 -58.28 -30.07 12.12
N VAL A 18 -58.11 -30.50 13.37
CA VAL A 18 -59.18 -31.08 14.18
C VAL A 18 -59.30 -30.30 15.48
N GLY A 19 -60.50 -29.77 15.77
CA GLY A 19 -60.73 -28.92 16.95
C GLY A 19 -59.86 -27.65 16.99
N GLY A 20 -59.46 -27.13 15.84
CA GLY A 20 -58.58 -25.95 15.73
C GLY A 20 -57.08 -26.26 15.86
N ILE A 21 -56.70 -27.52 16.07
CA ILE A 21 -55.30 -27.95 16.19
C ILE A 21 -54.88 -28.68 14.91
N PRO A 22 -53.79 -28.28 14.24
CA PRO A 22 -53.27 -29.00 13.08
C PRO A 22 -52.50 -30.26 13.51
N TYR A 23 -52.77 -31.38 12.84
CA TYR A 23 -52.07 -32.65 13.01
C TYR A 23 -51.38 -33.06 11.71
N THR A 24 -50.10 -33.41 11.79
CA THR A 24 -49.34 -33.98 10.67
C THR A 24 -49.16 -35.47 10.92
N LEU A 25 -49.87 -36.31 10.17
CA LEU A 25 -50.02 -37.73 10.47
C LEU A 25 -49.35 -38.57 9.37
N PRO A 26 -48.33 -39.38 9.69
CA PRO A 26 -47.67 -40.25 8.71
C PRO A 26 -48.57 -41.40 8.30
N VAL A 27 -48.76 -41.59 6.99
CA VAL A 27 -49.59 -42.65 6.40
C VAL A 27 -48.76 -43.92 6.27
N LYS A 28 -49.17 -44.99 6.97
CA LYS A 28 -48.57 -46.33 6.85
C LYS A 28 -49.08 -47.06 5.62
N ALA A 29 -50.38 -47.01 5.39
CA ALA A 29 -51.04 -47.62 4.24
C ALA A 29 -52.36 -46.90 3.94
N VAL A 30 -52.75 -46.84 2.66
CA VAL A 30 -54.09 -46.39 2.26
C VAL A 30 -54.97 -47.62 2.09
N ASN A 31 -56.05 -47.71 2.87
CA ASN A 31 -56.92 -48.88 2.87
C ASN A 31 -57.98 -48.77 1.77
N ASN A 32 -58.55 -47.57 1.58
CA ASN A 32 -59.52 -47.23 0.53
C ASN A 32 -59.65 -45.70 0.40
N ASN A 33 -60.63 -45.22 -0.37
CA ASN A 33 -60.82 -43.78 -0.66
C ASN A 33 -61.05 -42.90 0.58
N THR A 34 -61.48 -43.46 1.72
CA THR A 34 -61.85 -42.72 2.94
C THR A 34 -61.21 -43.26 4.22
N SER A 35 -60.39 -44.31 4.12
CA SER A 35 -59.71 -44.95 5.25
C SER A 35 -58.24 -45.18 4.94
N LEU A 36 -57.40 -44.88 5.91
CA LEU A 36 -55.97 -45.13 5.90
C LEU A 36 -55.51 -45.60 7.27
N THR A 37 -54.37 -46.26 7.30
CA THR A 37 -53.69 -46.69 8.53
C THR A 37 -52.52 -45.73 8.77
N LEU A 38 -52.42 -45.18 9.98
CA LEU A 38 -51.33 -44.29 10.37
C LEU A 38 -50.13 -45.08 10.92
N VAL A 39 -48.94 -44.51 10.82
CA VAL A 39 -47.73 -45.08 11.44
C VAL A 39 -47.78 -44.93 12.97
N SER A 40 -48.26 -43.77 13.43
CA SER A 40 -48.45 -43.45 14.86
C SER A 40 -49.93 -43.43 15.21
N VAL A 41 -50.28 -43.86 16.43
CA VAL A 41 -51.66 -43.79 16.94
C VAL A 41 -52.09 -42.32 17.01
N TYR A 42 -53.24 -42.00 16.42
CA TYR A 42 -53.85 -40.68 16.54
C TYR A 42 -54.48 -40.52 17.93
N THR A 43 -54.04 -39.51 18.69
CA THR A 43 -54.51 -39.24 20.06
C THR A 43 -55.42 -38.02 20.15
N GLY A 44 -55.79 -37.40 19.01
CA GLY A 44 -56.65 -36.24 18.97
C GLY A 44 -58.15 -36.59 19.06
N PRO A 45 -59.03 -35.58 19.19
CA PRO A 45 -60.47 -35.80 19.23
C PRO A 45 -60.99 -36.29 17.87
N THR A 46 -62.13 -36.99 17.89
CA THR A 46 -62.79 -37.43 16.66
C THR A 46 -63.66 -36.29 16.11
N GLN A 47 -63.47 -35.95 14.83
CA GLN A 47 -64.26 -34.93 14.13
C GLN A 47 -64.63 -35.43 12.73
N SER A 48 -65.88 -35.20 12.33
CA SER A 48 -66.36 -35.51 10.98
C SER A 48 -66.19 -34.32 10.04
N GLY A 49 -65.94 -34.59 8.75
CA GLY A 49 -65.88 -33.56 7.70
C GLY A 49 -64.67 -32.63 7.75
N ALA A 50 -63.59 -33.01 8.44
CA ALA A 50 -62.38 -32.20 8.49
C ALA A 50 -61.68 -32.11 7.12
N ALA A 51 -61.28 -30.91 6.72
CA ALA A 51 -60.47 -30.69 5.52
C ALA A 51 -59.05 -31.24 5.76
N TRP A 52 -58.48 -31.88 4.74
CA TRP A 52 -57.13 -32.44 4.79
C TRP A 52 -56.30 -32.06 3.57
N SER A 53 -54.97 -32.16 3.71
CA SER A 53 -54.01 -31.93 2.65
C SER A 53 -52.96 -33.04 2.63
N ALA A 54 -52.63 -33.53 1.43
CA ALA A 54 -51.54 -34.49 1.23
C ALA A 54 -50.20 -33.77 1.17
N VAL A 55 -49.22 -34.27 1.93
CA VAL A 55 -47.82 -33.86 1.86
C VAL A 55 -47.02 -35.06 1.36
N PRO A 56 -46.56 -35.05 0.09
CA PRO A 56 -45.77 -36.13 -0.46
C PRO A 56 -44.46 -36.35 0.31
N ARG A 57 -44.07 -37.60 0.53
CA ARG A 57 -42.81 -37.96 1.20
C ARG A 57 -41.57 -37.34 0.55
N VAL A 58 -41.63 -37.15 -0.77
CA VAL A 58 -40.55 -36.53 -1.55
C VAL A 58 -40.31 -35.10 -1.09
N ALA A 59 -41.38 -34.34 -0.79
CA ALA A 59 -41.25 -32.97 -0.31
C ALA A 59 -40.53 -32.88 1.04
N LEU A 60 -40.86 -33.74 2.01
CA LEU A 60 -40.20 -33.76 3.32
C LEU A 60 -38.77 -34.29 3.26
N ASN A 61 -38.51 -35.30 2.42
CA ASN A 61 -37.16 -35.80 2.19
C ASN A 61 -36.29 -34.76 1.48
N MET A 62 -36.86 -33.98 0.56
CA MET A 62 -36.17 -32.87 -0.09
C MET A 62 -35.83 -31.76 0.90
N VAL A 63 -36.71 -31.42 1.84
CA VAL A 63 -36.41 -30.43 2.90
C VAL A 63 -35.23 -30.90 3.76
N THR A 64 -35.23 -32.17 4.17
CA THR A 64 -34.14 -32.75 4.96
C THR A 64 -32.84 -32.80 4.17
N ALA A 65 -32.88 -33.22 2.91
CA ALA A 65 -31.72 -33.27 2.02
C ALA A 65 -31.15 -31.87 1.73
N ALA A 66 -32.03 -30.88 1.51
CA ALA A 66 -31.64 -29.49 1.31
C ALA A 66 -30.97 -28.91 2.56
N LEU A 67 -31.51 -29.18 3.76
CA LEU A 67 -30.88 -28.77 5.02
C LEU A 67 -29.50 -29.40 5.21
N VAL A 68 -29.35 -30.70 4.89
CA VAL A 68 -28.06 -31.40 4.96
C VAL A 68 -27.07 -30.80 3.97
N ALA A 69 -27.50 -30.50 2.73
CA ALA A 69 -26.66 -29.87 1.72
C ALA A 69 -26.20 -28.48 2.17
N GLN A 70 -27.12 -27.63 2.64
CA GLN A 70 -26.81 -26.30 3.17
C GLN A 70 -25.84 -26.37 4.36
N SER A 71 -26.03 -27.34 5.26
CA SER A 71 -25.14 -27.55 6.40
C SER A 71 -23.74 -27.96 5.92
N ALA A 72 -23.63 -28.88 4.96
CA ALA A 72 -22.35 -29.32 4.42
C ALA A 72 -21.60 -28.20 3.69
N GLU A 73 -22.30 -27.32 2.97
CA GLU A 73 -21.73 -26.14 2.33
C GLU A 73 -21.23 -25.12 3.36
N ALA A 74 -22.03 -24.85 4.40
CA ALA A 74 -21.62 -23.96 5.49
C ALA A 74 -20.37 -24.50 6.21
N LEU A 75 -20.33 -25.79 6.53
CA LEU A 75 -19.14 -26.42 7.14
C LEU A 75 -17.91 -26.33 6.23
N ARG A 76 -18.09 -26.50 4.92
CA ARG A 76 -16.99 -26.34 3.95
C ARG A 76 -16.47 -24.92 3.91
N GLY A 77 -17.36 -23.92 3.91
CA GLY A 77 -17.01 -22.51 4.01
C GLY A 77 -16.19 -22.20 5.27
N LEU A 78 -16.64 -22.66 6.44
CA LEU A 78 -15.91 -22.49 7.71
C LEU A 78 -14.52 -23.14 7.69
N ASN A 79 -14.36 -24.28 7.01
CA ASN A 79 -13.06 -24.92 6.86
C ASN A 79 -12.12 -24.12 5.95
N TYR A 80 -12.64 -23.50 4.88
CA TYR A 80 -11.85 -22.56 4.07
C TYR A 80 -11.43 -21.36 4.90
N ASP A 81 -12.33 -20.76 5.67
CA ASP A 81 -12.00 -19.62 6.53
C ASP A 81 -10.87 -19.96 7.50
N LYS A 82 -10.91 -21.14 8.14
CA LYS A 82 -9.82 -21.59 9.03
C LYS A 82 -8.47 -21.67 8.31
N GLN A 83 -8.43 -22.22 7.10
CA GLN A 83 -7.21 -22.32 6.30
C GLN A 83 -6.73 -20.95 5.82
N ASN A 84 -7.66 -20.09 5.40
CA ASN A 84 -7.38 -18.71 5.00
C ASN A 84 -6.76 -17.93 6.15
N TRP A 85 -7.36 -18.00 7.35
CA TRP A 85 -6.85 -17.34 8.55
C TRP A 85 -5.46 -17.85 8.94
N GLN A 86 -5.22 -19.16 8.89
CA GLN A 86 -3.89 -19.70 9.13
C GLN A 86 -2.85 -19.15 8.14
N SER A 87 -3.23 -19.03 6.86
CA SER A 87 -2.37 -18.48 5.82
C SER A 87 -2.09 -16.99 6.01
N ILE A 88 -3.10 -16.20 6.40
CA ILE A 88 -2.97 -14.76 6.68
C ILE A 88 -2.02 -14.50 7.86
N PHE A 89 -2.13 -15.27 8.94
CA PHE A 89 -1.31 -15.07 10.15
C PHE A 89 0.14 -15.55 10.02
N SER A 90 0.39 -16.58 9.22
CA SER A 90 1.71 -17.22 9.14
C SER A 90 2.48 -16.92 7.85
N GLY A 91 1.80 -16.55 6.76
CA GLY A 91 2.43 -16.25 5.49
C GLY A 91 3.31 -15.00 5.54
N THR A 92 4.40 -15.00 4.78
CA THR A 92 5.37 -13.89 4.67
C THR A 92 5.32 -13.16 3.33
N GLY A 93 4.51 -13.64 2.38
CA GLY A 93 4.33 -13.04 1.06
C GLY A 93 2.86 -13.00 0.67
N ASN A 94 2.58 -13.05 -0.63
CA ASN A 94 1.20 -13.16 -1.10
C ASN A 94 0.66 -14.58 -0.85
N ILE A 95 -0.56 -14.64 -0.35
CA ILE A 95 -1.34 -15.86 -0.12
C ILE A 95 -2.60 -15.83 -1.00
N THR A 96 -3.18 -17.00 -1.21
CA THR A 96 -4.47 -17.15 -1.89
C THR A 96 -5.55 -17.47 -0.85
N VAL A 97 -6.55 -16.59 -0.72
CA VAL A 97 -7.75 -16.80 0.08
C VAL A 97 -8.81 -17.45 -0.79
N LYS A 98 -9.37 -18.58 -0.34
CA LYS A 98 -10.49 -19.24 -1.01
C LYS A 98 -11.81 -18.83 -0.37
N LEU A 99 -12.72 -18.25 -1.15
CA LEU A 99 -14.00 -17.75 -0.66
C LEU A 99 -15.06 -18.88 -0.64
N PRO A 100 -16.12 -18.75 0.18
CA PRO A 100 -17.19 -19.76 0.26
C PRO A 100 -17.91 -20.00 -1.07
N ASP A 101 -17.94 -19.01 -1.96
CA ASP A 101 -18.51 -19.10 -3.32
C ASP A 101 -17.59 -19.85 -4.32
N GLY A 102 -16.43 -20.32 -3.87
CA GLY A 102 -15.44 -21.05 -4.67
C GLY A 102 -14.46 -20.16 -5.43
N SER A 103 -14.64 -18.84 -5.40
CA SER A 103 -13.69 -17.90 -5.97
C SER A 103 -12.43 -17.77 -5.11
N ALA A 104 -11.41 -17.13 -5.65
CA ALA A 104 -10.12 -16.95 -4.98
C ALA A 104 -9.65 -15.50 -5.07
N TRP A 105 -9.03 -15.02 -3.99
CA TRP A 105 -8.38 -13.72 -3.92
C TRP A 105 -6.89 -13.90 -3.61
N ASN A 106 -6.03 -13.13 -4.26
CA ASN A 106 -4.59 -13.13 -4.01
C ASN A 106 -4.15 -11.80 -3.42
N GLY A 107 -3.42 -11.83 -2.32
CA GLY A 107 -2.82 -10.63 -1.74
C GLY A 107 -1.94 -10.94 -0.53
N PRO A 108 -1.35 -9.91 0.10
CA PRO A 108 -0.31 -10.10 1.09
C PRO A 108 -0.87 -10.66 2.41
N ALA A 109 -0.15 -11.63 2.98
CA ALA A 109 -0.30 -11.98 4.38
C ALA A 109 0.24 -10.88 5.30
N TRP A 110 -0.16 -10.90 6.58
CA TRP A 110 0.17 -9.80 7.50
C TRP A 110 1.68 -9.63 7.71
N ASN A 111 2.46 -10.71 7.81
CA ASN A 111 3.92 -10.59 7.95
C ASN A 111 4.57 -10.05 6.66
N GLY A 112 3.96 -10.28 5.50
CA GLY A 112 4.37 -9.68 4.23
C GLY A 112 4.18 -8.16 4.23
N ILE A 113 3.06 -7.68 4.78
CA ILE A 113 2.80 -6.24 4.97
C ILE A 113 3.86 -5.63 5.89
N THR A 114 4.14 -6.25 7.03
CA THR A 114 5.16 -5.77 7.98
C THR A 114 6.55 -5.70 7.32
N THR A 115 6.91 -6.71 6.52
CA THR A 115 8.18 -6.73 5.79
C THR A 115 8.30 -5.56 4.82
N GLU A 116 7.26 -5.30 4.03
CA GLU A 116 7.24 -4.16 3.09
C GLU A 116 7.20 -2.81 3.81
N LEU A 117 6.53 -2.70 4.96
CA LEU A 117 6.51 -1.49 5.76
C LEU A 117 7.89 -1.17 6.35
N ASN A 118 8.62 -2.19 6.81
CA ASN A 118 9.99 -2.02 7.28
C ASN A 118 10.95 -1.51 6.19
N LYS A 119 10.62 -1.71 4.91
CA LYS A 119 11.38 -1.12 3.78
C LYS A 119 11.01 0.35 3.51
N LYS A 120 9.84 0.82 3.96
CA LYS A 120 9.26 2.12 3.56
C LYS A 120 9.76 3.34 4.34
N ALA A 121 10.58 3.17 5.35
CA ALA A 121 11.42 4.22 5.90
C ALA A 121 12.61 3.52 6.53
N ASN A 122 13.72 3.48 5.81
CA ASN A 122 14.94 2.86 6.30
C ASN A 122 15.59 3.79 7.34
N ALA A 123 14.92 3.96 8.48
CA ALA A 123 15.38 4.79 9.58
C ALA A 123 16.74 4.30 10.11
N SER A 124 17.08 3.03 9.89
CA SER A 124 18.43 2.50 10.11
C SER A 124 19.46 3.07 9.13
N ASP A 125 19.17 3.11 7.83
CA ASP A 125 20.13 3.61 6.81
C ASP A 125 20.26 5.13 6.84
N LEU A 126 19.15 5.84 7.07
CA LEU A 126 19.10 7.31 7.14
C LEU A 126 19.44 7.83 8.55
N GLY A 127 19.50 6.96 9.55
CA GLY A 127 19.72 7.32 10.95
C GLY A 127 18.79 8.44 11.43
N SER A 128 19.36 9.41 12.18
CA SER A 128 18.60 10.58 12.68
C SER A 128 18.10 11.52 11.58
N ALA A 129 18.57 11.41 10.34
CA ALA A 129 18.07 12.21 9.24
C ALA A 129 16.65 11.80 8.80
N ALA A 130 16.22 10.55 9.04
CA ALA A 130 14.87 10.10 8.68
C ALA A 130 13.75 10.89 9.36
N SER A 131 14.01 11.50 10.52
CA SER A 131 13.02 12.21 11.33
C SER A 131 13.19 13.73 11.34
N LYS A 132 14.17 14.27 10.61
CA LYS A 132 14.46 15.70 10.58
C LYS A 132 13.81 16.35 9.37
N ASN A 133 13.31 17.56 9.54
CA ASN A 133 12.84 18.36 8.42
C ASN A 133 14.03 18.88 7.61
N THR A 134 13.80 19.22 6.36
CA THR A 134 14.69 20.12 5.62
C THR A 134 14.25 21.56 5.85
N GLY A 135 15.15 22.46 6.21
CA GLY A 135 14.75 23.82 6.55
C GLY A 135 15.86 24.69 7.14
N LEU A 136 15.47 25.83 7.69
CA LEU A 136 16.37 26.85 8.24
C LEU A 136 16.48 26.79 9.77
N ASN A 137 15.73 25.91 10.43
CA ASN A 137 15.72 25.85 11.89
C ASN A 137 16.89 24.99 12.40
N SER A 138 17.29 25.25 13.65
CA SER A 138 18.26 24.41 14.33
C SER A 138 17.74 22.97 14.44
N GLY A 139 18.53 22.01 13.98
CA GLY A 139 18.16 20.59 13.98
C GLY A 139 17.71 20.05 12.63
N ASP A 140 17.36 20.91 11.67
CA ASP A 140 16.98 20.55 10.31
C ASP A 140 18.18 20.02 9.49
N ILE A 141 17.89 19.27 8.43
CA ILE A 141 18.86 18.85 7.41
C ILE A 141 19.05 19.99 6.40
N MET A 142 20.31 20.29 6.11
CA MET A 142 20.68 21.28 5.10
C MET A 142 20.38 20.76 3.68
N THR A 143 19.64 21.55 2.88
CA THR A 143 19.47 21.25 1.45
C THR A 143 20.61 21.83 0.63
N VAL A 144 20.85 21.27 -0.55
CA VAL A 144 21.89 21.81 -1.46
C VAL A 144 21.59 23.27 -1.80
N GLY A 145 22.59 24.15 -1.63
CA GLY A 145 22.45 25.60 -1.84
C GLY A 145 21.86 26.36 -0.65
N SER A 146 21.42 25.67 0.41
CA SER A 146 21.04 26.34 1.67
C SER A 146 22.21 27.15 2.22
N PHE A 147 21.90 28.31 2.81
CA PHE A 147 22.89 29.22 3.39
C PHE A 147 24.01 29.62 2.40
N GLY A 148 23.72 29.56 1.09
CA GLY A 148 24.66 29.91 0.03
C GLY A 148 25.79 28.91 -0.16
N ILE A 149 25.74 27.71 0.43
CA ILE A 149 26.79 26.70 0.32
C ILE A 149 26.46 25.71 -0.78
N GLY A 150 27.32 25.68 -1.80
CA GLY A 150 27.23 24.75 -2.92
C GLY A 150 26.11 25.09 -3.92
N ALA A 151 26.03 24.28 -4.97
CA ALA A 151 24.98 24.32 -5.97
C ALA A 151 24.62 22.87 -6.37
N LYS A 152 23.47 22.66 -7.00
CA LYS A 152 23.04 21.33 -7.48
C LYS A 152 24.09 20.62 -8.35
N ASP A 153 24.91 21.40 -9.06
CA ASP A 153 25.91 20.90 -10.00
C ASP A 153 27.33 20.76 -9.38
N GLY A 154 27.47 20.94 -8.06
CA GLY A 154 28.76 20.87 -7.39
C GLY A 154 29.72 22.00 -7.82
N ALA A 155 30.94 21.64 -8.24
CA ALA A 155 31.94 22.59 -8.72
C ALA A 155 31.59 23.11 -10.12
N TYR A 156 31.52 24.43 -10.29
CA TYR A 156 31.21 25.04 -11.58
C TYR A 156 32.47 25.17 -12.44
N ALA A 157 32.43 24.74 -13.69
CA ALA A 157 33.51 24.94 -14.63
C ALA A 157 33.03 25.82 -15.79
N PHE A 158 33.85 26.80 -16.16
CA PHE A 158 33.60 27.66 -17.31
C PHE A 158 34.93 27.98 -18.00
N GLU A 159 34.85 28.49 -19.22
CA GLU A 159 36.02 28.81 -20.05
C GLU A 159 35.92 30.24 -20.53
N VAL A 160 36.46 31.16 -19.73
CA VAL A 160 36.41 32.59 -20.01
C VAL A 160 37.79 33.22 -19.87
N ASN A 161 38.06 34.21 -20.71
CA ASN A 161 39.33 34.94 -20.73
C ASN A 161 39.21 36.34 -20.08
N ASP A 162 38.07 36.61 -19.41
CA ASP A 162 37.80 37.84 -18.68
C ASP A 162 37.23 37.51 -17.30
N PHE A 163 37.74 38.17 -16.27
CA PHE A 163 37.26 37.96 -14.91
C PHE A 163 35.87 38.55 -14.67
N GLY A 164 35.47 39.61 -15.40
CA GLY A 164 34.09 40.11 -15.34
C GLY A 164 33.07 39.00 -15.63
N ALA A 165 33.36 38.14 -16.61
CA ALA A 165 32.56 36.95 -16.89
C ALA A 165 32.57 35.90 -15.76
N VAL A 166 33.70 35.73 -15.05
CA VAL A 166 33.75 34.89 -13.82
C VAL A 166 32.80 35.46 -12.76
N GLN A 167 32.88 36.77 -12.52
CA GLN A 167 32.11 37.44 -11.49
C GLN A 167 30.61 37.38 -11.78
N VAL A 168 30.20 37.56 -13.04
CA VAL A 168 28.81 37.35 -13.47
C VAL A 168 28.37 35.91 -13.25
N ALA A 169 29.20 34.94 -13.62
CA ALA A 169 28.89 33.51 -13.43
C ALA A 169 28.75 33.12 -11.95
N MET A 170 29.49 33.80 -11.06
CA MET A 170 29.45 33.60 -9.61
C MET A 170 28.48 34.54 -8.89
N SER A 171 27.84 35.48 -9.59
CA SER A 171 26.92 36.45 -8.98
C SER A 171 25.76 35.74 -8.30
N GLY A 172 25.43 36.16 -7.08
CA GLY A 172 24.44 35.51 -6.22
C GLY A 172 24.88 34.18 -5.61
N SER A 173 26.06 33.65 -5.94
CA SER A 173 26.64 32.50 -5.23
C SER A 173 27.21 32.96 -3.89
N GLY A 174 26.89 32.23 -2.81
CA GLY A 174 27.53 32.39 -1.51
C GLY A 174 28.92 31.77 -1.52
N LEU A 175 29.10 30.67 -0.79
CA LEU A 175 30.30 29.83 -0.79
C LEU A 175 30.21 28.76 -1.87
N ARG A 176 31.08 28.81 -2.88
CA ARG A 176 31.09 27.83 -3.98
C ARG A 176 32.50 27.56 -4.50
N THR A 177 32.78 26.32 -4.85
CA THR A 177 33.99 25.96 -5.61
C THR A 177 33.74 26.07 -7.11
N TYR A 178 34.70 26.60 -7.85
CA TYR A 178 34.67 26.65 -9.31
C TYR A 178 36.08 26.48 -9.91
N ARG A 179 36.13 26.31 -11.22
CA ARG A 179 37.36 26.28 -12.03
C ARG A 179 37.14 27.09 -13.30
N ASN A 180 38.06 27.99 -13.62
CA ASN A 180 38.12 28.62 -14.92
C ASN A 180 39.14 27.89 -15.81
N ASN A 181 38.71 27.43 -16.98
CA ASN A 181 39.56 26.81 -17.99
C ASN A 181 40.15 27.85 -18.96
N GLY A 182 39.57 29.04 -19.04
CA GLY A 182 40.08 30.11 -19.88
C GLY A 182 41.26 30.82 -19.24
N PHE A 183 42.14 31.37 -20.07
CA PHE A 183 43.32 32.11 -19.62
C PHE A 183 42.97 33.60 -19.55
N LEU A 184 43.04 34.20 -18.36
CA LEU A 184 42.71 35.61 -18.15
C LEU A 184 43.78 36.59 -18.67
N GLY A 185 44.86 36.07 -19.26
CA GLY A 185 46.01 36.86 -19.71
C GLY A 185 47.04 37.10 -18.61
N ASP A 186 48.25 37.50 -19.00
CA ASP A 186 49.35 37.73 -18.05
C ASP A 186 49.11 38.91 -17.09
N GLY A 187 48.23 39.83 -17.48
CA GLY A 187 47.84 41.02 -16.70
C GLY A 187 46.78 40.76 -15.64
N ASP A 188 46.01 39.67 -15.74
CA ASP A 188 45.01 39.31 -14.75
C ASP A 188 45.34 37.99 -14.09
N GLN A 189 45.72 38.13 -12.83
CA GLN A 189 46.40 37.13 -12.06
C GLN A 189 45.53 36.60 -10.91
N SER A 190 44.24 36.95 -10.91
CA SER A 190 43.26 36.71 -9.85
C SER A 190 42.89 35.23 -9.66
N ILE A 191 42.96 34.46 -10.75
CA ILE A 191 42.61 33.03 -10.77
C ILE A 191 43.64 32.33 -11.64
N ALA A 192 44.17 31.22 -11.17
CA ALA A 192 45.03 30.38 -12.00
C ALA A 192 44.17 29.56 -12.98
N GLN A 193 44.57 29.49 -14.25
CA GLN A 193 43.88 28.66 -15.24
C GLN A 193 43.85 27.21 -14.77
N TYR A 194 42.77 26.49 -15.08
CA TYR A 194 42.55 25.08 -14.74
C TYR A 194 42.55 24.75 -13.24
N SER A 195 42.51 25.78 -12.39
CA SER A 195 42.81 25.63 -10.98
C SER A 195 41.54 25.66 -10.14
N PRO A 196 41.45 24.81 -9.09
CA PRO A 196 40.36 24.89 -8.13
C PRO A 196 40.37 26.24 -7.43
N THR A 197 39.21 26.87 -7.38
CA THR A 197 39.05 28.18 -6.76
C THR A 197 37.82 28.16 -5.87
N ILE A 198 37.98 28.65 -4.65
CA ILE A 198 36.86 28.89 -3.73
C ILE A 198 36.41 30.33 -3.93
N TRP A 199 35.10 30.52 -4.11
CA TRP A 199 34.41 31.81 -4.14
C TRP A 199 33.60 32.01 -2.86
N VAL A 200 33.60 33.23 -2.34
CA VAL A 200 32.67 33.69 -1.32
C VAL A 200 32.07 35.00 -1.80
N GLY A 201 30.77 35.00 -2.10
CA GLY A 201 30.02 36.18 -2.51
C GLY A 201 29.03 36.63 -1.44
N THR A 202 28.85 37.94 -1.29
CA THR A 202 27.78 38.54 -0.47
C THR A 202 27.34 39.85 -1.14
N GLY A 203 26.19 39.81 -1.81
CA GLY A 203 25.74 40.94 -2.62
C GLY A 203 26.70 41.23 -3.77
N ASP A 204 27.18 42.47 -3.85
CA ASP A 204 28.13 42.96 -4.85
C ASP A 204 29.61 42.76 -4.45
N THR A 205 29.87 42.24 -3.25
CA THR A 205 31.22 41.97 -2.73
C THR A 205 31.59 40.51 -2.84
N TRP A 206 32.89 40.24 -3.02
CA TRP A 206 33.38 38.88 -3.14
C TRP A 206 34.84 38.72 -2.69
N ALA A 207 35.19 37.48 -2.37
CA ALA A 207 36.55 37.02 -2.20
C ALA A 207 36.74 35.67 -2.90
N SER A 208 37.95 35.42 -3.38
CA SER A 208 38.34 34.13 -3.95
C SER A 208 39.73 33.70 -3.54
N LEU A 209 39.90 32.39 -3.40
CA LEU A 209 41.18 31.72 -3.17
C LEU A 209 41.40 30.71 -4.30
N SER A 210 42.33 31.01 -5.18
CA SER A 210 42.71 30.14 -6.30
C SER A 210 44.01 29.41 -5.98
N LEU A 211 43.94 28.08 -5.99
CA LEU A 211 45.08 27.21 -5.72
C LEU A 211 45.57 26.60 -7.04
N PRO A 212 46.77 26.95 -7.53
CA PRO A 212 47.22 26.59 -8.87
C PRO A 212 47.28 25.07 -9.06
N TYR A 213 46.82 24.59 -10.22
CA TYR A 213 46.95 23.16 -10.58
C TYR A 213 48.41 22.73 -10.80
N SER A 214 49.26 23.69 -11.17
CA SER A 214 50.68 23.46 -11.47
C SER A 214 51.55 23.80 -10.27
N PRO A 215 52.55 22.98 -9.92
CA PRO A 215 53.50 23.25 -8.83
C PRO A 215 54.32 24.54 -8.99
N ALA A 216 54.43 25.06 -10.22
CA ALA A 216 55.11 26.33 -10.50
C ALA A 216 54.17 27.55 -10.43
N GLY A 217 52.86 27.32 -10.25
CA GLY A 217 51.89 28.39 -10.11
C GLY A 217 51.92 29.01 -8.71
N LYS A 218 51.42 30.23 -8.60
CA LYS A 218 51.29 30.95 -7.33
C LYS A 218 49.86 30.86 -6.81
N ILE A 219 49.70 30.76 -5.50
CA ILE A 219 48.38 30.90 -4.86
C ILE A 219 47.92 32.34 -5.05
N ALA A 220 46.70 32.52 -5.55
CA ALA A 220 46.09 33.84 -5.70
C ALA A 220 44.95 34.00 -4.70
N VAL A 221 45.03 35.06 -3.90
CA VAL A 221 43.93 35.54 -3.06
C VAL A 221 43.45 36.83 -3.69
N ALA A 222 42.18 36.87 -4.09
CA ALA A 222 41.59 38.05 -4.69
C ALA A 222 40.33 38.44 -3.93
N SER A 223 40.03 39.73 -3.89
CA SER A 223 38.78 40.23 -3.35
C SER A 223 38.41 41.55 -4.00
N GLY A 224 37.14 41.87 -4.04
CA GLY A 224 36.69 43.09 -4.67
C GLY A 224 35.19 43.28 -4.60
N SER A 225 34.73 44.28 -5.35
CA SER A 225 33.31 44.51 -5.60
C SER A 225 33.09 44.95 -7.04
N GLU A 226 31.83 44.92 -7.50
CA GLU A 226 31.44 45.44 -8.81
C GLU A 226 31.80 46.93 -9.00
N SER A 227 31.77 47.71 -7.91
CA SER A 227 31.92 49.17 -7.94
C SER A 227 33.34 49.66 -7.67
N SER A 228 34.15 48.89 -6.95
CA SER A 228 35.46 49.33 -6.43
C SER A 228 36.66 48.62 -7.09
N GLY A 229 36.41 47.76 -8.08
CA GLY A 229 37.43 46.92 -8.69
C GLY A 229 37.88 45.79 -7.77
N ARG A 230 39.06 45.22 -8.03
CA ARG A 230 39.59 44.08 -7.27
C ARG A 230 41.05 44.27 -6.88
N MET A 231 41.42 43.66 -5.76
CA MET A 231 42.81 43.45 -5.36
C MET A 231 43.19 41.98 -5.54
N VAL A 232 44.46 41.73 -5.83
CA VAL A 232 45.03 40.39 -5.94
C VAL A 232 46.35 40.34 -5.20
N VAL A 233 46.48 39.38 -4.29
CA VAL A 233 47.73 39.04 -3.60
C VAL A 233 48.17 37.67 -4.09
N ARG A 234 49.45 37.56 -4.47
CA ARG A 234 50.07 36.29 -4.83
C ARG A 234 50.99 35.82 -3.72
N LEU A 235 50.72 34.61 -3.24
CA LEU A 235 51.55 33.91 -2.27
C LEU A 235 52.44 32.91 -3.02
N LEU A 236 53.69 32.80 -2.57
CA LEU A 236 54.73 31.96 -3.17
C LEU A 236 54.35 30.48 -3.13
#